data_AF-A0A949A920-F1
#
_entry.id   AF-A0A949A920-F1
#
_cell.length_a   1.000
_cell.length_b   1.000
_cell.length_c   1.000
_cell.angle_alpha   90.00
_cell.angle_beta   90.00
_cell.angle_gamma   90.00
#
_symmetry.space_group_name_H-M   'P 1'
#
loop_
_entity.id
_entity.type
_entity.pdbx_description
1 polymer ?
#
loop_
_entity_poly.entity_id
_entity_poly.type
_entity_poly.pdbx_seq_one_letter_code
_entity_poly.pdbx_strand_id
1 'polypeptide(L)'
;MEHQTGNKGERRGLVLLHTGDGKGKSTAAFGQALRAAGQGLQVCIVQFIKAQDQTGEAKAFQALADHVEFHVKGSGFTWQQKNKDEVIRVARQAFDFAREKIMSGRYDMVVLDELTYLLSYGMVDEAEVLDLIRNRPAGLHLVITGRDASEKLVDAADLVSEVRMIKHPYAAGVMAQKGIEF
;
A
#
# COMPACT_ATOMS: atom_id res chain seq x y z
N MET A 1 10.10 35.87 32.73
CA MET A 1 9.31 34.70 32.31
C MET A 1 9.89 34.23 31.00
N GLU A 2 10.68 33.16 31.04
CA GLU A 2 11.32 32.58 29.86
C GLU A 2 10.25 31.99 28.95
N HIS A 3 10.16 32.48 27.71
CA HIS A 3 9.40 31.81 26.67
C HIS A 3 10.15 30.53 26.30
N GLN A 4 9.72 29.40 26.86
CA GLN A 4 10.03 28.09 26.29
C GLN A 4 9.42 28.04 24.88
N THR A 5 10.26 28.23 23.86
CA THR A 5 9.95 27.86 22.49
C THR A 5 9.83 26.34 22.44
N GLY A 6 8.60 25.84 22.61
CA GLY A 6 8.28 24.43 22.43
C GLY A 6 8.84 23.94 21.10
N ASN A 7 9.49 22.78 21.15
CA ASN A 7 10.12 22.11 20.02
C ASN A 7 9.11 22.01 18.85
N LYS A 8 9.25 22.84 17.82
CA LYS A 8 8.42 22.75 16.60
C LYS A 8 8.87 21.48 15.87
N GLY A 9 8.10 20.40 16.02
CA GLY A 9 8.41 19.11 15.40
C GLY A 9 8.66 19.22 13.89
N GLU A 10 9.56 18.37 13.40
CA GLU A 10 9.94 18.29 11.98
C GLU A 10 8.78 17.77 11.12
N ARG A 11 8.56 18.39 9.96
CA ARG A 11 7.66 17.89 8.91
C ARG A 11 8.47 17.08 7.91
N ARG A 12 8.14 15.80 7.75
CA ARG A 12 8.74 14.89 6.76
C ARG A 12 7.71 13.89 6.24
N GLY A 13 8.05 13.23 5.13
CA GLY A 13 7.33 12.08 4.62
C GLY A 13 7.34 10.93 5.63
N LEU A 14 6.22 10.20 5.69
CA LEU A 14 5.99 9.14 6.67
C LEU A 14 5.78 7.80 5.98
N VAL A 15 6.23 6.72 6.60
CA VAL A 15 5.92 5.33 6.21
C VAL A 15 4.82 4.80 7.12
N LEU A 16 3.66 4.52 6.55
CA LEU A 16 2.51 3.92 7.23
C LEU A 16 2.39 2.47 6.81
N LEU A 17 2.29 1.55 7.77
CA LEU A 17 2.08 0.13 7.55
C LEU A 17 0.75 -0.31 8.15
N HIS A 18 -0.15 -0.81 7.31
CA HIS A 18 -1.40 -1.43 7.73
C HIS A 18 -1.32 -2.95 7.53
N THR A 19 -1.16 -3.69 8.62
CA THR A 19 -0.98 -5.15 8.60
C THR A 19 -2.00 -5.89 9.47
N GLY A 20 -1.84 -7.19 9.69
CA GLY A 20 -2.72 -8.05 10.48
C GLY A 20 -3.82 -8.74 9.67
N ASP A 21 -4.57 -9.63 10.33
CA ASP A 21 -5.46 -10.56 9.66
C ASP A 21 -6.87 -10.05 9.35
N GLY A 22 -7.26 -8.95 9.98
CA GLY A 22 -8.58 -8.35 9.83
C GLY A 22 -8.79 -7.64 8.51
N LYS A 23 -10.06 -7.49 8.14
CA LYS A 23 -10.51 -6.63 7.04
C LYS A 23 -10.34 -5.17 7.45
N GLY A 24 -9.72 -4.37 6.58
CA GLY A 24 -9.59 -2.92 6.81
C GLY A 24 -8.30 -2.28 6.29
N LYS A 25 -7.27 -3.07 6.01
CA LYS A 25 -5.93 -2.58 5.62
C LYS A 25 -5.96 -1.73 4.34
N SER A 26 -6.38 -2.31 3.21
CA SER A 26 -6.47 -1.60 1.92
C SER A 26 -7.45 -0.43 1.98
N THR A 27 -8.62 -0.61 2.61
CA THR A 27 -9.60 0.47 2.75
C THR A 27 -9.07 1.64 3.59
N ALA A 28 -8.25 1.38 4.62
CA ALA A 28 -7.58 2.44 5.38
C ALA A 28 -6.56 3.19 4.50
N ALA A 29 -5.75 2.46 3.73
CA ALA A 29 -4.80 3.07 2.79
C ALA A 29 -5.50 3.92 1.71
N PHE A 30 -6.60 3.43 1.14
CA PHE A 30 -7.39 4.20 0.17
C PHE A 30 -8.11 5.39 0.82
N GLY A 31 -8.53 5.29 2.08
CA GLY A 31 -9.02 6.44 2.84
C GLY A 31 -7.95 7.51 3.03
N GLN A 32 -6.68 7.12 3.23
CA GLN A 32 -5.56 8.06 3.30
C GLN A 32 -5.27 8.70 1.93
N ALA A 33 -5.29 7.92 0.85
CA ALA A 33 -5.18 8.44 -0.51
C ALA A 33 -6.28 9.45 -0.83
N LEU A 34 -7.54 9.14 -0.49
CA LEU A 34 -8.67 10.04 -0.65
C LEU A 34 -8.49 11.33 0.14
N ARG A 35 -8.02 11.25 1.39
CA ARG A 35 -7.73 12.42 2.22
C ARG A 35 -6.63 13.29 1.60
N ALA A 36 -5.55 12.69 1.12
CA ALA A 36 -4.45 13.41 0.48
C ALA A 36 -4.92 14.11 -0.80
N ALA A 37 -5.62 13.40 -1.69
CA ALA A 37 -6.19 13.96 -2.91
C ALA A 37 -7.18 15.10 -2.61
N GLY A 38 -8.03 14.96 -1.59
CA GLY A 38 -8.94 16.02 -1.15
C GLY A 38 -8.25 17.26 -0.58
N GLN A 39 -6.95 17.17 -0.25
CA GLN A 39 -6.09 18.30 0.12
C GLN A 39 -5.21 18.79 -1.04
N GLY A 40 -5.46 18.33 -2.27
CA GLY A 40 -4.76 18.74 -3.49
C GLY A 40 -3.41 18.04 -3.72
N LEU A 41 -3.06 17.04 -2.90
CA LEU A 41 -1.82 16.28 -3.05
C LEU A 41 -1.89 15.29 -4.21
N GLN A 42 -0.76 15.02 -4.83
CA GLN A 42 -0.61 14.04 -5.91
C GLN A 42 -0.36 12.64 -5.32
N VAL A 43 -1.20 11.68 -5.70
CA VAL A 43 -1.20 10.33 -5.14
C VAL A 43 -1.01 9.28 -6.25
N CYS A 44 -0.15 8.31 -6.00
CA CYS A 44 -0.05 7.10 -6.82
C CYS A 44 -0.51 5.89 -6.01
N ILE A 45 -1.33 5.03 -6.58
CA ILE A 45 -1.75 3.76 -5.97
C ILE A 45 -1.29 2.62 -6.87
N VAL A 46 -0.57 1.65 -6.29
CA VAL A 46 -0.14 0.43 -6.97
C VAL A 46 -0.66 -0.79 -6.21
N GLN A 47 -1.46 -1.63 -6.86
CA GLN A 47 -1.96 -2.89 -6.30
C GLN A 47 -1.18 -4.08 -6.88
N PHE A 48 -0.65 -4.93 -6.02
CA PHE A 48 0.24 -6.02 -6.42
C PHE A 48 -0.44 -7.38 -6.63
N ILE A 49 -1.65 -7.61 -6.09
CA ILE A 49 -2.32 -8.92 -6.15
C ILE A 49 -3.55 -8.94 -7.05
N LYS A 50 -4.35 -7.87 -7.09
CA LYS A 50 -5.61 -7.88 -7.85
C LYS A 50 -5.34 -7.99 -9.36
N ALA A 51 -6.13 -8.82 -10.06
CA ALA A 51 -6.09 -8.97 -11.52
C ALA A 51 -7.10 -8.09 -12.26
N GLN A 52 -8.15 -7.63 -11.58
CA GLN A 52 -9.21 -6.85 -12.20
C GLN A 52 -8.94 -5.37 -12.02
N ASP A 53 -8.94 -4.65 -13.14
CA ASP A 53 -8.82 -3.21 -13.27
C ASP A 53 -10.08 -2.45 -12.82
N GLN A 54 -11.17 -3.15 -12.53
CA GLN A 54 -12.50 -2.59 -12.25
C GLN A 54 -13.00 -2.80 -10.82
N THR A 55 -12.12 -2.70 -9.83
CA THR A 55 -12.53 -2.64 -8.42
C THR A 55 -13.39 -1.40 -8.13
N GLY A 56 -14.23 -1.45 -7.10
CA GLY A 56 -15.02 -0.28 -6.69
C GLY A 56 -14.15 0.95 -6.42
N GLU A 57 -12.97 0.76 -5.83
CA GLU A 57 -12.03 1.83 -5.54
C GLU A 57 -11.38 2.39 -6.80
N ALA A 58 -10.97 1.54 -7.75
CA ALA A 58 -10.43 2.01 -9.04
C ALA A 58 -11.45 2.89 -9.78
N LYS A 59 -12.73 2.48 -9.79
CA LYS A 59 -13.82 3.28 -10.39
C LYS A 59 -14.03 4.61 -9.67
N ALA A 60 -13.96 4.62 -8.35
CA ALA A 60 -14.10 5.84 -7.57
C ALA A 60 -12.93 6.81 -7.82
N PHE A 61 -11.69 6.32 -7.88
CA PHE A 61 -10.51 7.14 -8.12
C PHE A 61 -10.40 7.67 -9.55
N GLN A 62 -11.10 7.09 -10.54
CA GLN A 62 -11.22 7.71 -11.87
C GLN A 62 -11.86 9.10 -11.81
N ALA A 63 -12.79 9.33 -10.88
CA ALA A 63 -13.38 10.66 -10.68
C ALA A 63 -12.39 11.66 -10.03
N LEU A 64 -11.24 11.19 -9.56
CA LEU A 64 -10.17 11.97 -8.93
C LEU A 64 -8.87 11.89 -9.74
N ALA A 65 -8.95 11.60 -11.05
CA ALA A 65 -7.78 11.33 -11.90
C ALA A 65 -6.77 12.48 -11.99
N ASP A 66 -7.19 13.73 -11.73
CA ASP A 66 -6.30 14.91 -11.68
C ASP A 66 -5.33 14.88 -10.48
N HIS A 67 -5.63 14.06 -9.47
CA HIS A 67 -4.85 13.93 -8.23
C HIS A 67 -4.42 12.49 -7.94
N VAL A 68 -5.09 11.48 -8.52
CA VAL A 68 -4.85 10.07 -8.21
C VAL A 68 -4.55 9.28 -9.47
N GLU A 69 -3.34 8.75 -9.54
CA GLU A 69 -2.92 7.80 -10.56
C GLU A 69 -3.05 6.37 -9.99
N PHE A 70 -3.94 5.54 -10.56
CA PHE A 70 -4.24 4.21 -10.04
C PHE A 70 -3.73 3.10 -10.97
N HIS A 71 -2.98 2.15 -10.42
CA HIS A 71 -2.37 1.04 -11.15
C HIS A 71 -2.69 -0.31 -10.53
N VAL A 72 -3.26 -1.20 -11.33
CA VAL A 72 -3.36 -2.62 -11.01
C VAL A 72 -2.24 -3.35 -11.74
N LYS A 73 -1.32 -3.95 -10.99
CA LYS A 73 -0.13 -4.63 -11.51
C LYS A 73 -0.03 -6.11 -11.11
N GLY A 74 -1.07 -6.64 -10.45
CA GLY A 74 -1.17 -8.05 -10.12
C GLY A 74 -1.71 -8.91 -11.26
N SER A 75 -1.42 -10.21 -11.21
CA SER A 75 -1.98 -11.23 -12.11
C SER A 75 -3.13 -12.02 -11.47
N GLY A 76 -3.65 -11.56 -10.32
CA GLY A 76 -4.66 -12.26 -9.52
C GLY A 76 -4.02 -13.11 -8.42
N PHE A 77 -4.81 -14.00 -7.81
CA PHE A 77 -4.31 -14.87 -6.74
C PHE A 77 -3.16 -15.76 -7.24
N THR A 78 -1.96 -15.47 -6.74
CA THR A 78 -0.68 -16.10 -7.11
C THR A 78 -0.62 -17.60 -6.82
N TRP A 79 -1.44 -18.10 -5.89
CA TRP A 79 -1.58 -19.50 -5.46
C TRP A 79 -2.18 -20.44 -6.51
N GLN A 80 -2.93 -19.90 -7.46
CA GLN A 80 -3.66 -20.68 -8.47
C GLN A 80 -2.89 -20.77 -9.81
N GLN A 81 -1.80 -20.02 -9.93
CA GLN A 81 -1.00 -19.92 -11.15
C GLN A 81 -0.01 -21.10 -11.21
N LYS A 82 -0.08 -21.89 -12.30
CA LYS A 82 0.79 -23.08 -12.48
C LYS A 82 2.26 -22.73 -12.74
N ASN A 83 2.54 -21.51 -13.19
CA ASN A 83 3.89 -21.06 -13.58
C ASN A 83 4.46 -20.07 -12.55
N LYS A 84 5.30 -20.57 -11.64
CA LYS A 84 5.92 -19.76 -10.58
C LYS A 84 6.87 -18.67 -11.13
N ASP A 85 7.63 -18.99 -12.17
CA ASP A 85 8.61 -18.06 -12.75
C ASP A 85 7.91 -16.84 -13.37
N GLU A 86 6.75 -17.07 -13.99
CA GLU A 86 5.94 -16.00 -14.55
C GLU A 86 5.33 -15.09 -13.47
N VAL A 87 4.86 -15.68 -12.37
CA VAL A 87 4.36 -14.91 -11.22
C VAL A 87 5.47 -14.04 -10.63
N ILE A 88 6.67 -14.60 -10.42
CA ILE A 88 7.84 -13.85 -9.91
C ILE A 88 8.21 -12.73 -10.88
N ARG A 89 8.22 -12.99 -12.19
CA ARG A 89 8.51 -11.97 -13.22
C ARG A 89 7.51 -10.82 -13.17
N VAL A 90 6.21 -11.10 -13.08
CA VAL A 90 5.16 -10.06 -13.00
C VAL A 90 5.29 -9.27 -11.69
N ALA A 91 5.53 -9.94 -10.56
CA ALA A 91 5.78 -9.30 -9.28
C ALA A 91 7.00 -8.36 -9.31
N ARG A 92 8.11 -8.81 -9.91
CA ARG A 92 9.31 -7.99 -10.14
C ARG A 92 8.99 -6.75 -10.96
N GLN A 93 8.32 -6.90 -12.10
CA GLN A 93 7.92 -5.78 -12.95
C GLN A 93 7.00 -4.78 -12.22
N ALA A 94 6.06 -5.29 -11.42
CA ALA A 94 5.19 -4.44 -10.60
C ALA A 94 6.00 -3.65 -9.56
N PHE A 95 6.99 -4.28 -8.92
CA PHE A 95 7.85 -3.63 -7.93
C PHE A 95 8.76 -2.57 -8.58
N ASP A 96 9.37 -2.88 -9.72
CA ASP A 96 10.21 -1.93 -10.47
C ASP A 96 9.40 -0.71 -10.90
N PHE A 97 8.16 -0.93 -11.36
CA PHE A 97 7.22 0.14 -11.66
C PHE A 97 6.91 1.01 -10.43
N ALA A 98 6.63 0.40 -9.28
CA ALA A 98 6.38 1.15 -8.05
C ALA A 98 7.62 1.95 -7.60
N ARG A 99 8.82 1.37 -7.71
CA ARG A 99 10.10 2.04 -7.47
C ARG A 99 10.26 3.27 -8.37
N GLU A 100 9.99 3.15 -9.66
CA GLU A 100 10.02 4.28 -10.60
C GLU A 100 9.07 5.40 -10.16
N LYS A 101 7.84 5.05 -9.79
CA LYS A 101 6.84 6.03 -9.32
C LYS A 101 7.30 6.75 -8.06
N ILE A 102 7.81 6.01 -7.07
CA ILE A 102 8.35 6.54 -5.81
C ILE A 102 9.50 7.52 -6.06
N MET A 103 10.42 7.17 -6.96
CA MET A 103 11.61 7.98 -7.23
C MET A 103 11.37 9.13 -8.22
N SER A 104 10.21 9.20 -8.85
CA SER A 104 9.91 10.19 -9.90
C SER A 104 9.81 11.65 -9.40
N GLY A 105 9.62 11.86 -8.09
CA GLY A 105 9.39 13.19 -7.52
C GLY A 105 8.03 13.83 -7.88
N ARG A 106 7.11 13.08 -8.51
CA ARG A 106 5.80 13.57 -8.97
C ARG A 106 4.66 13.44 -7.96
N TYR A 107 4.87 12.70 -6.89
CA TYR A 107 3.82 12.37 -5.92
C TYR A 107 4.20 12.80 -4.51
N ASP A 108 3.20 13.17 -3.74
CA ASP A 108 3.30 13.42 -2.31
C ASP A 108 2.99 12.15 -1.50
N MET A 109 2.20 11.23 -2.08
CA MET A 109 1.87 9.95 -1.47
C MET A 109 1.92 8.80 -2.49
N VAL A 110 2.53 7.67 -2.12
CA VAL A 110 2.41 6.40 -2.84
C VAL A 110 1.81 5.33 -1.93
N VAL A 111 0.77 4.65 -2.42
CA VAL A 111 0.18 3.47 -1.79
C VAL A 111 0.70 2.21 -2.49
N LEU A 112 1.31 1.32 -1.70
CA LEU A 112 1.78 -0.01 -2.09
C LEU A 112 0.84 -1.05 -1.49
N ASP A 113 -0.28 -1.29 -2.17
CA ASP A 113 -1.35 -2.16 -1.67
C ASP A 113 -1.01 -3.63 -1.90
N GLU A 114 -1.03 -4.40 -0.81
CA GLU A 114 -0.73 -5.84 -0.76
C GLU A 114 0.73 -6.18 -1.12
N LEU A 115 1.66 -5.25 -0.86
CA LEU A 115 3.10 -5.42 -1.09
C LEU A 115 3.70 -6.55 -0.25
N THR A 116 3.22 -6.77 0.97
CA THR A 116 3.83 -7.75 1.89
C THR A 116 3.82 -9.17 1.33
N TYR A 117 2.85 -9.49 0.47
CA TYR A 117 2.81 -10.79 -0.21
C TYR A 117 3.98 -11.01 -1.17
N LEU A 118 4.48 -9.96 -1.84
CA LEU A 118 5.67 -10.10 -2.69
C LEU A 118 6.88 -10.52 -1.86
N LEU A 119 6.95 -10.07 -0.60
CA LEU A 119 8.01 -10.42 0.35
C LEU A 119 7.79 -11.82 0.95
N SER A 120 6.60 -12.09 1.50
CA SER A 120 6.30 -13.36 2.18
C SER A 120 6.42 -14.56 1.24
N TYR A 121 6.25 -14.34 -0.06
CA TYR A 121 6.35 -15.39 -1.09
C TYR A 121 7.69 -15.38 -1.83
N GLY A 122 8.66 -14.58 -1.39
CA GLY A 122 10.01 -14.54 -1.95
C GLY A 122 10.07 -14.08 -3.41
N MET A 123 9.08 -13.29 -3.86
CA MET A 123 9.03 -12.76 -5.23
C MET A 123 9.91 -11.52 -5.38
N VAL A 124 10.09 -10.77 -4.29
CA VAL A 124 10.97 -9.61 -4.18
C VAL A 124 11.81 -9.75 -2.91
N ASP A 125 13.10 -9.42 -3.00
CA ASP A 125 13.97 -9.39 -1.82
C ASP A 125 13.55 -8.23 -0.91
N GLU A 126 13.31 -8.53 0.35
CA GLU A 126 12.96 -7.55 1.38
C GLU A 126 14.03 -6.46 1.53
N ALA A 127 15.32 -6.79 1.34
CA ALA A 127 16.39 -5.80 1.38
C ALA A 127 16.18 -4.67 0.36
N GLU A 128 15.63 -5.00 -0.82
CA GLU A 128 15.33 -4.02 -1.86
C GLU A 128 14.18 -3.08 -1.47
N VAL A 129 13.17 -3.58 -0.75
CA VAL A 129 12.06 -2.78 -0.23
C VAL A 129 12.54 -1.86 0.89
N LEU A 130 13.35 -2.38 1.82
CA LEU A 130 13.90 -1.57 2.91
C LEU A 130 14.83 -0.47 2.39
N ASP A 131 15.63 -0.76 1.36
CA ASP A 131 16.47 0.24 0.70
C ASP A 131 15.62 1.33 0.02
N LEU A 132 14.57 0.93 -0.71
CA LEU A 132 13.63 1.88 -1.32
C LEU A 132 12.95 2.76 -0.28
N ILE A 133 12.52 2.20 0.85
CA ILE A 133 11.92 2.97 1.95
C ILE A 133 12.90 4.02 2.46
N ARG A 134 14.18 3.66 2.67
CA ARG A 134 15.21 4.57 3.20
C ARG A 134 15.58 5.68 2.21
N ASN A 135 15.67 5.35 0.93
CA ASN A 135 16.16 6.25 -0.11
C ASN A 135 15.05 7.04 -0.84
N ARG A 136 13.78 6.84 -0.48
CA ARG A 136 12.66 7.60 -1.07
C ARG A 136 12.83 9.10 -0.86
N PRO A 137 12.21 9.96 -1.70
CA PRO A 137 12.20 11.40 -1.48
C PRO A 137 11.70 11.77 -0.07
N ALA A 138 12.41 12.66 0.62
CA ALA A 138 12.19 12.93 2.05
C ALA A 138 10.77 13.44 2.39
N GLY A 139 10.09 14.09 1.43
CA GLY A 139 8.71 14.55 1.57
C GLY A 139 7.64 13.50 1.25
N LEU A 140 8.01 12.37 0.64
CA LEU A 140 7.06 11.38 0.17
C LEU A 140 6.49 10.54 1.31
N HIS A 141 5.16 10.54 1.42
CA HIS A 141 4.42 9.57 2.23
C HIS A 141 4.33 8.22 1.51
N LEU A 142 4.63 7.15 2.22
CA LEU A 142 4.50 5.79 1.71
C LEU A 142 3.50 5.03 2.58
N VAL A 143 2.47 4.45 1.97
CA VAL A 143 1.47 3.64 2.68
C VAL A 143 1.55 2.22 2.16
N ILE A 144 1.85 1.27 3.04
CA ILE A 144 2.05 -0.14 2.73
C ILE A 144 0.94 -0.95 3.38
N THR A 145 0.38 -1.91 2.66
CA THR A 145 -0.63 -2.83 3.20
C THR A 145 -0.25 -4.28 2.96
N GLY A 146 -0.82 -5.15 3.79
CA GLY A 146 -0.89 -6.58 3.57
C GLY A 146 -0.68 -7.39 4.85
N ARG A 147 -0.86 -8.70 4.77
CA ARG A 147 -0.68 -9.61 5.92
C ARG A 147 0.79 -9.88 6.17
N ASP A 148 1.10 -10.44 7.34
CA ASP A 148 2.40 -11.03 7.65
C ASP A 148 3.60 -10.10 7.39
N ALA A 149 3.47 -8.81 7.73
CA ALA A 149 4.59 -7.89 7.66
C ALA A 149 5.71 -8.34 8.59
N SER A 150 6.94 -8.37 8.09
CA SER A 150 8.11 -8.76 8.88
C SER A 150 8.42 -7.74 9.98
N GLU A 151 9.18 -8.17 10.99
CA GLU A 151 9.72 -7.26 12.01
C GLU A 151 10.57 -6.14 11.39
N LYS A 152 11.37 -6.45 10.36
CA LYS A 152 12.19 -5.42 9.68
C LYS A 152 11.36 -4.36 9.00
N LEU A 153 10.23 -4.74 8.40
CA LEU A 153 9.31 -3.80 7.75
C LEU A 153 8.54 -2.98 8.78
N VAL A 154 8.17 -3.60 9.91
CA VAL A 154 7.59 -2.91 11.08
C VAL A 154 8.57 -1.87 11.63
N ASP A 155 9.83 -2.23 11.83
CA ASP A 155 10.88 -1.33 12.34
C ASP A 155 11.19 -0.18 11.37
N ALA A 156 11.03 -0.40 10.06
CA ALA A 156 11.24 0.62 9.05
C ALA A 156 10.05 1.61 8.91
N ALA A 157 8.91 1.30 9.51
CA ALA A 157 7.71 2.13 9.42
C ALA A 157 7.64 3.17 10.56
N ASP A 158 7.14 4.36 10.23
CA ASP A 158 6.90 5.43 11.21
C ASP A 158 5.60 5.19 12.00
N LEU A 159 4.63 4.53 11.38
CA LEU A 159 3.35 4.17 11.97
C LEU A 159 2.99 2.76 11.52
N VAL A 160 2.66 1.90 12.49
CA VAL A 160 2.14 0.56 12.23
C VAL A 160 0.76 0.43 12.87
N SER A 161 -0.20 -0.10 12.12
CA SER A 161 -1.51 -0.48 12.64
C SER A 161 -1.81 -1.92 12.28
N GLU A 162 -2.00 -2.74 13.31
CA GLU A 162 -2.41 -4.13 13.17
C GLU A 162 -3.94 -4.21 13.21
N VAL A 163 -4.56 -4.55 12.08
CA VAL A 163 -5.99 -4.82 12.01
C VAL A 163 -6.22 -6.25 12.48
N ARG A 164 -6.63 -6.45 13.73
CA ARG A 164 -6.95 -7.77 14.28
C ARG A 164 -8.33 -8.25 13.84
N MET A 165 -8.43 -9.51 13.42
CA MET A 165 -9.71 -10.12 13.08
C MET A 165 -10.45 -10.55 14.37
N ILE A 166 -11.25 -9.67 14.95
CA ILE A 166 -12.10 -10.02 16.11
C ILE A 166 -13.29 -10.89 15.67
N LYS A 167 -13.91 -10.56 14.54
CA LYS A 167 -14.99 -11.32 13.91
C LYS A 167 -15.02 -11.03 12.41
N HIS A 168 -15.39 -12.01 11.59
CA HIS A 168 -15.60 -11.83 10.16
C HIS A 168 -16.86 -12.58 9.71
N PRO A 169 -17.75 -11.97 8.89
CA PRO A 169 -19.02 -12.58 8.48
C PRO A 169 -18.82 -13.88 7.67
N TYR A 170 -17.69 -14.03 6.99
CA TYR A 170 -17.29 -15.27 6.33
C TYR A 170 -17.28 -16.49 7.27
N ALA A 171 -16.90 -16.33 8.54
CA ALA A 171 -16.92 -17.42 9.51
C ALA A 171 -18.36 -17.92 9.81
N ALA A 172 -19.37 -17.11 9.50
CA ALA A 172 -20.79 -17.47 9.58
C ALA A 172 -21.36 -17.89 8.21
N GLY A 173 -20.51 -18.16 7.21
CA GLY A 173 -20.93 -18.58 5.87
C GLY A 173 -21.43 -17.46 4.96
N VAL A 174 -21.32 -16.19 5.38
CA VAL A 174 -21.71 -15.05 4.54
C VAL A 174 -20.65 -14.83 3.47
N MET A 175 -21.08 -14.86 2.21
CA MET A 175 -20.22 -14.67 1.04
C MET A 175 -19.86 -13.19 0.82
N ALA A 176 -18.80 -12.94 0.04
CA ALA A 176 -18.38 -11.60 -0.34
C ALA A 176 -19.49 -10.82 -1.06
N GLN A 177 -19.66 -9.55 -0.70
CA GLN A 177 -20.72 -8.67 -1.20
C GLN A 177 -20.15 -7.44 -1.90
N LYS A 178 -20.82 -7.04 -2.98
CA LYS A 178 -20.51 -5.80 -3.72
C LYS A 178 -20.65 -4.59 -2.80
N GLY A 179 -19.65 -3.71 -2.81
CA GLY A 179 -19.54 -2.52 -1.96
C GLY A 179 -19.01 -2.78 -0.56
N ILE A 180 -18.79 -4.04 -0.17
CA ILE A 180 -18.23 -4.40 1.14
C ILE A 180 -16.88 -5.10 0.98
N GLU A 181 -16.80 -6.15 0.17
CA GLU A 181 -15.57 -6.89 -0.12
C GLU A 181 -14.95 -6.52 -1.47
N PHE A 182 -15.75 -6.11 -2.46
CA PHE A 182 -15.31 -5.72 -3.80
C PHE A 182 -16.22 -4.67 -4.46
#